data_AF-A0A9P5MK92-F1
#
_entry.id   AF-A0A9P5MK92-F1
#
_cell.length_a   1.000
_cell.length_b   1.000
_cell.length_c   1.000
_cell.angle_alpha   90.00
_cell.angle_beta   90.00
_cell.angle_gamma   90.00
#
_symmetry.space_group_name_H-M   'P 1'
#
loop_
_entity.id
_entity.type
_entity.pdbx_description
1 polymer ?
#
loop_
_entity_poly.entity_id
_entity_poly.type
_entity_poly.pdbx_seq_one_letter_code
_entity_poly.pdbx_strand_id
1 'polypeptide(L)'
;MWIWSFNSLDQDPYLVAAFMMSTCNGGTFTMKSLPTGSMYYPGPSPKDDADYNLCMCTTIVYSLRSACGGCQGGTWIPWSEYKLRCAETPPAPSFPNAVPVGTRVPPWALLDVANDNNWDRHKSYAAGDTPECPKHLQHLECLERLKCLKRPRLWQFCPKYRHAYTYGGT
;
A
#
# COMPACT_ATOMS: atom_id res chain seq x y z
N MET A 1 -5.47 -16.29 -0.18
CA MET A 1 -5.10 -14.97 -0.72
C MET A 1 -5.18 -15.02 -2.25
N TRP A 2 -5.52 -13.93 -2.93
CA TRP A 2 -5.44 -13.89 -4.41
C TRP A 2 -3.99 -13.85 -4.89
N ILE A 3 -3.64 -14.65 -5.88
CA ILE A 3 -2.24 -14.81 -6.33
C ILE A 3 -1.64 -13.49 -6.87
N TRP A 4 -2.43 -12.69 -7.57
CA TRP A 4 -1.97 -11.42 -8.14
C TRP A 4 -1.58 -10.36 -7.10
N SER A 5 -2.00 -10.52 -5.84
CA SER A 5 -1.76 -9.50 -4.81
C SER A 5 -0.42 -9.68 -4.08
N PHE A 6 0.29 -10.77 -4.34
CA PHE A 6 1.63 -11.01 -3.82
C PHE A 6 2.63 -10.06 -4.47
N ASN A 7 3.67 -9.71 -3.71
CA ASN A 7 4.82 -9.00 -4.26
C ASN A 7 5.91 -9.97 -4.77
N SER A 8 6.95 -9.43 -5.38
CA SER A 8 8.10 -10.15 -5.93
C SER A 8 9.01 -10.83 -4.89
N LEU A 9 8.69 -10.70 -3.60
CA LEU A 9 9.32 -11.42 -2.49
C LEU A 9 8.38 -12.51 -1.93
N ASP A 10 7.34 -12.88 -2.67
CA ASP A 10 6.29 -13.84 -2.28
C ASP A 10 5.57 -13.44 -0.97
N GLN A 11 5.49 -12.14 -0.69
CA GLN A 11 4.78 -11.62 0.47
C GLN A 11 3.37 -11.25 0.08
N ASP A 12 2.41 -11.74 0.87
CA ASP A 12 1.02 -11.40 0.70
C ASP A 12 0.69 -10.00 1.26
N PRO A 13 -0.48 -9.41 0.93
CA PRO A 13 -0.90 -8.11 1.46
C PRO A 13 -0.92 -8.03 2.99
N TYR A 14 -1.19 -9.15 3.65
CA TYR A 14 -1.28 -9.22 5.11
C TYR A 14 0.12 -9.02 5.73
N LEU A 15 1.12 -9.72 5.19
CA LEU A 15 2.50 -9.67 5.64
C LEU A 15 3.13 -8.31 5.34
N VAL A 16 2.88 -7.75 4.15
CA VAL A 16 3.36 -6.40 3.81
C VAL A 16 2.75 -5.36 4.75
N ALA A 17 1.43 -5.41 5.02
CA ALA A 17 0.81 -4.52 6.00
C ALA A 17 1.42 -4.69 7.39
N ALA A 18 1.70 -5.93 7.79
CA ALA A 18 2.29 -6.22 9.09
C ALA A 18 3.68 -5.60 9.25
N PHE A 19 4.54 -5.74 8.23
CA PHE A 19 5.86 -5.13 8.23
C PHE A 19 5.80 -3.60 8.20
N MET A 20 4.91 -3.00 7.42
CA MET A 20 4.75 -1.55 7.44
C MET A 20 4.34 -1.06 8.83
N MET A 21 3.32 -1.67 9.43
CA MET A 21 2.85 -1.30 10.76
C MET A 21 3.90 -1.53 11.86
N SER A 22 4.78 -2.52 11.71
CA SER A 22 5.83 -2.79 12.71
C SER A 22 6.81 -1.63 12.87
N THR A 23 7.02 -0.80 11.84
CA THR A 23 7.85 0.40 11.91
C THR A 23 7.32 1.47 12.89
N CYS A 24 6.02 1.45 13.17
CA CYS A 24 5.36 2.35 14.11
C CYS A 24 5.01 1.68 15.45
N ASN A 25 5.35 0.40 15.64
CA ASN A 25 4.96 -0.39 16.80
C ASN A 25 6.16 -1.08 17.47
N GLY A 26 7.30 -0.37 17.54
CA GLY A 26 8.51 -0.88 18.20
C GLY A 26 9.13 -2.12 17.54
N GLY A 27 8.87 -2.35 16.25
CA GLY A 27 9.50 -3.40 15.44
C GLY A 27 8.69 -4.67 15.25
N THR A 28 7.58 -4.87 15.96
CA THR A 28 6.70 -6.04 15.77
C THR A 28 5.25 -5.63 15.59
N PHE A 29 4.54 -6.29 14.68
CA PHE A 29 3.09 -6.10 14.55
C PHE A 29 2.46 -7.37 13.99
N THR A 30 1.32 -7.75 14.54
CA THR A 30 0.55 -8.92 14.10
C THR A 30 -0.84 -8.47 13.69
N MET A 31 -1.20 -8.68 12.44
CA MET A 31 -2.57 -8.47 12.02
C MET A 31 -3.45 -9.63 12.49
N LYS A 32 -4.62 -9.36 13.07
CA LYS A 32 -5.55 -10.45 13.39
C LYS A 32 -6.30 -10.86 12.13
N SER A 33 -6.52 -12.15 11.93
CA SER A 33 -7.46 -12.59 10.88
C SER A 33 -8.86 -12.06 11.21
N LEU A 34 -9.63 -11.68 10.20
CA LEU A 34 -11.02 -11.32 10.40
C LEU A 34 -11.81 -12.56 10.84
N PRO A 35 -12.72 -12.42 11.82
CA PRO A 35 -13.76 -13.42 12.05
C PRO A 35 -14.62 -13.55 10.79
N THR A 36 -15.03 -14.77 10.47
CA THR A 36 -15.77 -15.13 9.24
C THR A 36 -16.89 -14.15 8.86
N GLY A 37 -16.92 -13.76 7.57
CA GLY A 37 -18.05 -13.13 6.87
C GLY A 37 -18.37 -11.68 7.26
N SER A 38 -18.36 -10.78 6.28
CA SER A 38 -18.81 -9.37 6.37
C SER A 38 -18.05 -8.44 7.33
N MET A 39 -17.01 -8.93 7.99
CA MET A 39 -16.12 -8.12 8.82
C MET A 39 -15.13 -7.33 7.95
N TYR A 40 -14.60 -6.23 8.49
CA TYR A 40 -13.57 -5.42 7.85
C TYR A 40 -12.50 -5.03 8.86
N TYR A 41 -11.35 -4.60 8.34
CA TYR A 41 -10.29 -4.04 9.15
C TYR A 41 -10.60 -2.58 9.49
N PRO A 42 -10.82 -2.22 10.77
CA PRO A 42 -11.20 -0.86 11.15
C PRO A 42 -10.01 0.09 11.00
N GLY A 43 -10.30 1.36 10.74
CA GLY A 43 -9.32 2.44 10.87
C GLY A 43 -8.85 2.65 12.31
N PRO A 44 -7.94 3.61 12.53
CA PRO A 44 -7.41 3.90 13.87
C PRO A 44 -8.50 4.33 14.86
N SER A 45 -8.26 4.04 16.15
CA SER A 45 -9.15 4.30 17.27
C SER A 45 -8.57 5.36 18.22
N PRO A 46 -9.41 6.07 19.02
CA PRO A 46 -8.90 7.04 19.99
C PRO A 46 -7.99 6.47 21.09
N LYS A 47 -7.95 5.13 21.23
CA LYS A 47 -7.12 4.43 22.23
C LYS A 47 -5.76 4.02 21.67
N ASP A 48 -5.54 4.21 20.38
CA ASP A 48 -4.33 3.79 19.71
C ASP A 48 -3.24 4.86 19.87
N ASP A 49 -1.99 4.44 20.05
CA ASP A 49 -0.84 5.34 20.21
C ASP A 49 -0.61 6.22 18.95
N ALA A 50 0.00 7.40 19.14
CA ALA A 50 0.17 8.38 18.08
C ALA A 50 0.99 7.86 16.88
N ASP A 51 2.08 7.13 17.14
CA ASP A 51 2.92 6.55 16.08
C ASP A 51 2.18 5.46 15.30
N TYR A 52 1.43 4.62 16.01
CA TYR A 52 0.57 3.62 15.40
C TYR A 52 -0.47 4.25 14.46
N ASN A 53 -1.10 5.33 14.93
CA ASN A 53 -2.05 6.10 14.13
C ASN A 53 -1.39 6.68 12.88
N LEU A 54 -0.15 7.18 12.98
CA LEU A 54 0.58 7.73 11.84
C LEU A 54 0.77 6.71 10.71
N CYS A 55 1.17 5.47 11.01
CA CYS A 55 1.28 4.41 10.00
C CYS A 55 -0.09 3.95 9.49
N MET A 56 -1.06 3.76 10.39
CA MET A 56 -2.41 3.32 10.03
C MET A 56 -3.11 4.28 9.08
N CYS A 57 -2.87 5.58 9.24
CA CYS A 57 -3.48 6.68 8.49
C CYS A 57 -2.91 6.91 7.09
N THR A 58 -2.31 5.88 6.48
CA THR A 58 -1.77 5.94 5.13
C THR A 58 -2.64 5.18 4.14
N THR A 59 -2.75 5.68 2.92
CA THR A 59 -3.48 5.00 1.83
C THR A 59 -2.87 3.65 1.47
N ILE A 60 -1.57 3.47 1.71
CA ILE A 60 -0.85 2.20 1.52
C ILE A 60 -1.37 1.14 2.48
N VAL A 61 -1.36 1.42 3.78
CA VAL A 61 -1.84 0.47 4.80
C VAL A 61 -3.33 0.19 4.62
N TYR A 62 -4.13 1.20 4.29
CA TYR A 62 -5.54 1.01 3.96
C TYR A 62 -5.74 0.05 2.78
N SER A 63 -4.99 0.22 1.69
CA SER A 63 -5.10 -0.64 0.50
C SER A 63 -4.70 -2.08 0.82
N LEU A 64 -3.59 -2.28 1.55
CA LEU A 64 -3.12 -3.61 1.93
C LEU A 64 -4.12 -4.33 2.85
N ARG A 65 -4.68 -3.62 3.85
CA ARG A 65 -5.69 -4.17 4.77
C ARG A 65 -7.01 -4.46 4.05
N SER A 66 -7.44 -3.59 3.13
CA SER A 66 -8.66 -3.81 2.34
C SER A 66 -8.54 -5.04 1.44
N ALA A 67 -7.41 -5.19 0.74
CA ALA A 67 -7.14 -6.38 -0.07
C ALA A 67 -7.07 -7.66 0.79
N CYS A 68 -6.47 -7.58 1.98
CA CYS A 68 -6.44 -8.67 2.94
C CYS A 68 -7.86 -9.07 3.39
N GLY A 69 -8.69 -8.09 3.77
CA GLY A 69 -10.08 -8.32 4.18
C GLY A 69 -10.91 -8.98 3.09
N GLY A 70 -10.82 -8.47 1.86
CA GLY A 70 -11.49 -9.07 0.69
C GLY A 70 -11.02 -10.51 0.40
N CYS A 71 -9.73 -10.79 0.58
CA CYS A 71 -9.19 -12.16 0.44
C CYS A 71 -9.67 -13.14 1.52
N GLN A 72 -10.00 -12.65 2.71
CA GLN A 72 -10.52 -13.45 3.82
C GLN A 72 -12.05 -13.64 3.74
N GLY A 73 -12.71 -13.13 2.68
CA GLY A 73 -14.18 -13.16 2.57
C GLY A 73 -14.88 -12.08 3.38
N GLY A 74 -14.12 -11.10 3.90
CA GLY A 74 -14.64 -9.90 4.52
C GLY A 74 -14.93 -8.79 3.51
N THR A 75 -15.15 -7.59 4.04
CA THR A 75 -15.38 -6.36 3.28
C THR A 75 -14.32 -5.31 3.64
N TRP A 76 -14.47 -4.11 3.08
CA TRP A 76 -13.69 -2.94 3.42
C TRP A 76 -14.62 -1.73 3.46
N ILE A 77 -14.25 -0.72 4.25
CA ILE A 77 -14.99 0.52 4.39
C ILE A 77 -14.40 1.61 3.47
N PRO A 78 -15.17 2.64 3.12
CA PRO A 78 -14.65 3.78 2.36
C PRO A 78 -13.47 4.45 3.07
N TRP A 79 -12.55 5.04 2.30
CA TRP A 79 -11.39 5.73 2.86
C TRP A 79 -11.79 6.86 3.82
N SER A 80 -12.87 7.59 3.50
CA SER A 80 -13.43 8.65 4.34
C SER A 80 -13.84 8.15 5.73
N GLU A 81 -14.34 6.91 5.82
CA GLU A 81 -14.71 6.28 7.09
C GLU A 81 -13.48 5.74 7.81
N TYR A 82 -12.59 5.06 7.07
CA TYR A 82 -11.35 4.52 7.63
C TYR A 82 -10.48 5.61 8.27
N LYS A 83 -10.39 6.78 7.64
CA LYS A 83 -9.54 7.88 8.11
C LYS A 83 -10.19 8.79 9.16
N LEU A 84 -11.41 8.49 9.62
CA LEU A 84 -12.20 9.40 10.47
C LEU A 84 -11.47 9.86 11.75
N ARG A 85 -10.54 9.04 12.25
CA ARG A 85 -9.75 9.32 13.46
C ARG A 85 -8.27 9.57 13.18
N CYS A 86 -7.91 9.78 11.92
CA CYS A 86 -6.60 10.30 11.56
C CYS A 86 -6.53 11.77 11.92
N ALA A 87 -5.41 12.21 12.49
CA ALA A 87 -5.17 13.63 12.70
C ALA A 87 -5.23 14.39 11.37
N GLU A 88 -5.61 15.67 11.39
CA GLU A 88 -5.87 16.48 10.20
C GLU A 88 -4.63 16.71 9.30
N THR A 89 -3.42 16.42 9.80
CA THR A 89 -2.17 16.53 9.04
C THR A 89 -1.89 15.20 8.32
N PRO A 90 -1.87 15.17 6.98
CA PRO A 90 -1.92 13.91 6.25
C PRO A 90 -0.56 13.22 6.27
N PRO A 91 -0.57 11.90 6.08
CA PRO A 91 0.13 11.48 4.89
C PRO A 91 -0.75 10.54 4.06
N ALA A 92 -1.49 11.14 3.14
CA ALA A 92 -1.92 10.48 1.92
C ALA A 92 -1.31 11.29 0.77
N PRO A 93 -0.31 10.76 0.04
CA PRO A 93 -0.14 9.33 -0.17
C PRO A 93 1.16 8.74 0.44
N SER A 94 1.97 9.53 1.15
CA SER A 94 3.24 9.09 1.72
C SER A 94 3.13 8.12 2.92
N PHE A 95 4.11 7.24 3.07
CA PHE A 95 4.31 6.47 4.29
C PHE A 95 5.37 7.18 5.15
N PRO A 96 5.15 7.36 6.47
CA PRO A 96 6.02 8.18 7.32
C PRO A 96 7.42 7.60 7.52
N ASN A 97 7.56 6.28 7.44
CA ASN A 97 8.82 5.58 7.68
C ASN A 97 9.41 5.01 6.39
N ALA A 98 10.66 4.56 6.45
CA ALA A 98 11.23 3.76 5.37
C ALA A 98 10.51 2.41 5.25
N VAL A 99 10.43 1.88 4.03
CA VAL A 99 9.94 0.51 3.81
C VAL A 99 10.91 -0.47 4.51
N PRO A 100 10.41 -1.38 5.37
CA PRO A 100 11.26 -2.33 6.08
C PRO A 100 12.16 -3.14 5.16
N VAL A 101 13.37 -3.46 5.63
CA VAL A 101 14.29 -4.35 4.90
C VAL A 101 13.62 -5.70 4.68
N GLY A 102 13.70 -6.18 3.43
CA GLY A 102 13.06 -7.44 3.05
C GLY A 102 11.57 -7.31 2.77
N THR A 103 11.01 -6.10 2.72
CA THR A 103 9.62 -5.85 2.29
C THR A 103 9.60 -5.08 0.97
N ARG A 104 8.62 -5.37 0.11
CA ARG A 104 8.30 -4.54 -1.06
C ARG A 104 6.83 -4.17 -1.04
N VAL A 105 6.53 -2.90 -1.32
CA VAL A 105 5.15 -2.43 -1.43
C VAL A 105 4.67 -2.70 -2.86
N PRO A 106 3.61 -3.52 -3.04
CA PRO A 106 3.03 -3.73 -4.36
C PRO A 106 2.53 -2.40 -4.94
N PRO A 107 2.67 -2.18 -6.26
CA PRO A 107 2.25 -0.94 -6.90
C PRO A 107 0.75 -0.67 -6.79
N TRP A 108 -0.07 -1.73 -6.73
CA TRP A 108 -1.51 -1.63 -6.59
C TRP A 108 -1.95 -1.04 -5.25
N ALA A 109 -1.09 -1.08 -4.22
CA ALA A 109 -1.34 -0.47 -2.92
C ALA A 109 -1.11 1.06 -2.92
N LEU A 110 -0.59 1.60 -4.02
CA LEU A 110 -0.30 3.03 -4.20
C LEU A 110 -1.34 3.74 -5.07
N LEU A 111 -2.40 3.04 -5.48
CA LEU A 111 -3.50 3.65 -6.20
C LEU A 111 -4.16 4.73 -5.34
N ASP A 112 -4.76 5.71 -5.99
CA ASP A 112 -5.33 6.90 -5.36
C ASP A 112 -6.71 6.63 -4.76
N VAL A 113 -6.72 5.79 -3.73
CA VAL A 113 -7.90 5.45 -2.93
C VAL A 113 -8.43 6.63 -2.12
N ALA A 114 -7.62 7.69 -1.96
CA ALA A 114 -8.06 8.91 -1.30
C ALA A 114 -9.05 9.69 -2.15
N ASN A 115 -8.76 9.85 -3.45
CA ASN A 115 -9.67 10.47 -4.40
C ASN A 115 -10.82 9.55 -4.81
N ASP A 116 -10.56 8.24 -4.96
CA ASP A 116 -11.62 7.26 -5.27
C ASP A 116 -12.57 7.01 -4.09
N ASN A 117 -12.18 7.43 -2.88
CA ASN A 117 -12.82 7.15 -1.60
C ASN A 117 -13.06 5.66 -1.31
N ASN A 118 -12.41 4.76 -2.04
CA ASN A 118 -12.61 3.33 -1.90
C ASN A 118 -11.42 2.55 -2.45
N TRP A 119 -11.17 1.37 -1.88
CA TRP A 119 -10.31 0.37 -2.50
C TRP A 119 -11.11 -0.42 -3.54
N ASP A 120 -10.50 -0.68 -4.70
CA ASP A 120 -11.13 -1.38 -5.82
C ASP A 120 -10.26 -2.56 -6.27
N ARG A 121 -10.83 -3.77 -6.15
CA ARG A 121 -10.17 -5.02 -6.53
C ARG A 121 -9.74 -5.05 -8.00
N HIS A 122 -10.58 -4.58 -8.91
CA HIS A 122 -10.32 -4.62 -10.34
C HIS A 122 -9.22 -3.64 -10.74
N LYS A 123 -9.24 -2.43 -10.17
CA LYS A 123 -8.15 -1.46 -10.36
C LYS A 123 -6.84 -1.98 -9.78
N SER A 124 -6.88 -2.61 -8.60
CA SER A 124 -5.68 -3.21 -7.99
C SER A 124 -5.14 -4.37 -8.80
N TYR A 125 -5.99 -5.26 -9.28
CA TYR A 125 -5.59 -6.34 -10.19
C TYR A 125 -4.89 -5.82 -11.44
N ALA A 126 -5.48 -4.82 -12.11
CA ALA A 126 -4.90 -4.21 -13.31
C ALA A 126 -3.57 -3.47 -13.05
N ALA A 127 -3.26 -3.14 -11.79
CA ALA A 127 -1.99 -2.51 -11.41
C ALA A 127 -0.94 -3.52 -10.93
N GLY A 128 -1.31 -4.78 -10.67
CA GLY A 128 -0.42 -5.82 -10.13
C GLY A 128 0.82 -6.08 -10.98
N ASP A 129 0.70 -5.96 -12.30
CA ASP A 129 1.80 -6.24 -13.25
C ASP A 129 2.83 -5.10 -13.37
N THR A 130 2.75 -4.05 -12.55
CA THR A 130 3.70 -2.93 -12.61
C THR A 130 4.91 -3.11 -11.67
N PRO A 131 6.08 -2.55 -12.02
CA PRO A 131 7.26 -2.67 -11.15
C PRO A 131 7.05 -2.08 -9.75
N GLU A 132 7.44 -2.86 -8.74
CA GLU A 132 7.35 -2.50 -7.32
C GLU A 132 8.32 -1.40 -6.90
N CYS A 133 8.00 -0.72 -5.79
CA CYS A 133 8.90 0.29 -5.22
C CYS A 133 10.17 -0.35 -4.64
N PRO A 134 11.37 0.17 -4.99
CA PRO A 134 12.62 -0.17 -4.31
C PRO A 134 12.62 0.31 -2.86
N LYS A 135 13.46 -0.35 -2.06
CA LYS A 135 13.72 -0.14 -0.62
C LYS A 135 14.05 1.30 -0.18
N HIS A 136 14.36 2.22 -1.10
CA HIS A 136 14.87 3.56 -0.79
C HIS A 136 13.99 4.71 -1.28
N LEU A 137 12.97 4.44 -2.11
CA LEU A 137 12.17 5.52 -2.70
C LEU A 137 11.04 5.91 -1.73
N GLN A 138 10.99 7.20 -1.38
CA GLN A 138 9.81 7.77 -0.75
C GLN A 138 8.62 7.60 -1.69
N HIS A 139 7.43 7.46 -1.13
CA HIS A 139 6.20 7.21 -1.87
C HIS A 139 6.02 8.09 -3.13
N LEU A 140 6.38 9.38 -3.06
CA LEU A 140 6.30 10.32 -4.19
C LEU A 140 7.23 9.93 -5.34
N GLU A 141 8.46 9.50 -5.05
CA GLU A 141 9.40 9.02 -6.06
C GLU A 141 8.95 7.69 -6.67
N CYS A 142 8.26 6.85 -5.89
CA CYS A 142 7.67 5.62 -6.43
C CYS A 142 6.45 5.88 -7.31
N LEU A 143 5.55 6.80 -6.93
CA LEU A 143 4.45 7.24 -7.78
C LEU A 143 4.96 7.87 -9.08
N GLU A 144 5.99 8.70 -9.00
CA GLU A 144 6.66 9.26 -10.16
C GLU A 144 7.16 8.14 -11.06
N ARG A 145 7.93 7.18 -10.51
CA ARG A 145 8.41 6.02 -11.26
C ARG A 145 7.27 5.21 -11.91
N LEU A 146 6.16 4.96 -11.21
CA LEU A 146 4.98 4.28 -11.76
C LEU A 146 4.33 5.04 -12.92
N LYS A 147 4.23 6.37 -12.81
CA LYS A 147 3.75 7.23 -13.91
C LYS A 147 4.67 7.11 -15.13
N CYS A 148 5.99 7.06 -14.91
CA CYS A 148 6.98 6.89 -15.98
C CYS A 148 6.88 5.51 -16.65
N LEU A 149 6.67 4.45 -15.87
CA LEU A 149 6.54 3.07 -16.37
C LEU A 149 5.26 2.84 -17.20
N LYS A 150 4.15 3.51 -16.82
CA LYS A 150 2.85 3.37 -17.53
C LYS A 150 2.74 4.22 -18.80
N ARG A 151 3.65 5.17 -19.07
CA ARG A 151 3.55 6.10 -20.21
C ARG A 151 4.88 6.25 -20.97
N PRO A 152 5.15 5.40 -21.98
CA PRO A 152 6.38 5.42 -22.79
C PRO A 152 6.58 6.68 -23.67
N ARG A 153 5.77 7.73 -23.53
CA ARG A 153 5.93 8.99 -24.29
C ARG A 153 6.28 10.18 -23.38
N LEU A 154 6.36 9.97 -22.06
CA LEU A 154 6.64 11.02 -21.08
C LEU A 154 8.08 10.95 -20.52
N TRP A 155 9.01 10.27 -21.20
CA TRP A 155 10.40 10.14 -20.76
C TRP A 155 11.13 11.47 -20.54
N GLN A 156 10.69 12.54 -21.20
CA GLN A 156 11.22 13.90 -20.98
C GLN A 156 10.99 14.40 -19.55
N PHE A 157 10.00 13.86 -18.84
CA PHE A 157 9.64 14.24 -17.48
C PHE A 157 10.20 13.29 -16.40
N CYS A 158 10.92 12.23 -16.79
CA CYS A 158 11.44 11.20 -15.88
C CYS A 158 12.92 10.81 -16.12
N PRO A 159 13.85 11.77 -16.23
CA PRO A 159 15.24 11.48 -16.61
C PRO A 159 15.96 10.53 -15.63
N LYS A 160 15.60 10.55 -14.33
CA LYS A 160 16.18 9.73 -13.27
C LYS A 160 15.94 8.22 -13.45
N TYR A 161 14.90 7.80 -14.18
CA TYR A 161 14.46 6.39 -14.27
C TYR A 161 14.70 5.75 -15.64
N ARG A 162 15.45 6.42 -16.53
CA ARG A 162 15.71 5.98 -17.92
C ARG A 162 16.40 4.60 -18.03
N HIS A 163 17.18 4.19 -17.03
CA HIS A 163 17.95 2.94 -17.05
C HIS A 163 17.21 1.70 -16.55
N ALA A 164 15.98 1.82 -16.04
CA ALA A 164 15.28 0.72 -15.39
C ALA A 164 14.68 -0.34 -16.36
N TYR A 165 14.75 -0.12 -17.67
CA TYR A 165 14.16 -0.99 -18.70
C TYR A 165 15.16 -1.91 -19.43
N THR A 166 16.45 -1.89 -19.11
CA THR A 166 17.43 -2.73 -19.82
C THR A 166 17.43 -4.20 -19.39
N TYR A 167 16.53 -4.64 -18.51
CA TYR A 167 16.33 -6.05 -18.17
C TYR A 167 14.96 -6.52 -18.65
N GLY A 168 14.92 -7.10 -19.85
CA GLY A 168 13.72 -7.74 -20.40
C GLY A 168 13.65 -7.63 -21.92
N GLY A 169 14.60 -8.24 -22.62
CA GLY A 169 14.62 -8.24 -24.08
C GLY A 169 15.77 -9.08 -24.64
N THR A 170 15.64 -10.40 -24.53
CA THR A 170 16.19 -11.39 -25.47
C THR A 170 15.15 -12.46 -25.69
#